data_AF-A0AAW1IUV3-F1
#
_entry.id   AF-A0AAW1IUV3-F1
#
_cell.length_a   1.000
_cell.length_b   1.000
_cell.length_c   1.000
_cell.angle_alpha   90.00
_cell.angle_beta   90.00
_cell.angle_gamma   90.00
#
_symmetry.space_group_name_H-M   'P 1'
#
loop_
_entity.id
_entity.type
_entity.pdbx_description
1 polymer ?
#
loop_
_entity_poly.entity_id
_entity_poly.type
_entity_poly.pdbx_seq_one_letter_code
_entity_poly.pdbx_strand_id
1 'polypeptide(L)'
;MGKKTVKTAKGVKKYVIDKKLSVADYVDVVEDSGTIMRTMYIFRSELHTMYTELRNKVALSPKDDKRYILPDKFHTLAWGNFRIVGFMQEENLRNLISEISNLQQTM
;
A
#
# COMPACT_ATOMS: atom_id res chain seq x y z
N MET A 1 -27.92 12.09 -0.26
CA MET A 1 -27.68 10.71 -0.73
C MET A 1 -26.30 10.27 -0.25
N GLY A 2 -26.20 9.20 0.54
CA GLY A 2 -24.90 8.67 1.00
C GLY A 2 -24.12 8.04 -0.16
N LYS A 3 -22.83 8.36 -0.26
CA LYS A 3 -21.94 7.79 -1.29
C LYS A 3 -21.79 6.29 -1.02
N LYS A 4 -22.18 5.44 -1.98
CA LYS A 4 -22.01 3.99 -1.86
C LYS A 4 -20.52 3.65 -1.77
N THR A 5 -20.10 2.98 -0.71
CA THR A 5 -18.72 2.53 -0.55
C THR A 5 -18.40 1.47 -1.60
N VAL A 6 -17.35 1.70 -2.39
CA VAL A 6 -16.87 0.76 -3.41
C VAL A 6 -15.53 0.19 -2.92
N LYS A 7 -15.47 -1.13 -2.75
CA LYS A 7 -14.24 -1.85 -2.38
C LYS A 7 -13.57 -2.37 -3.65
N THR A 8 -12.25 -2.18 -3.77
CA THR A 8 -11.46 -2.70 -4.90
C THR A 8 -10.12 -3.24 -4.41
N ALA A 9 -9.67 -4.34 -5.00
CA ALA A 9 -8.35 -4.91 -4.74
C ALA A 9 -7.82 -5.53 -6.04
N LYS A 10 -6.62 -5.10 -6.49
CA LYS A 10 -6.10 -5.46 -7.81
C LYS A 10 -5.79 -6.94 -7.89
N GLY A 11 -6.35 -7.62 -8.90
CA GLY A 11 -6.10 -9.04 -9.15
C GLY A 11 -6.71 -9.98 -8.10
N VAL A 12 -7.64 -9.48 -7.27
CA VAL A 12 -8.44 -10.27 -6.33
C VAL A 12 -9.84 -10.46 -6.93
N LYS A 13 -10.40 -11.67 -6.82
CA LYS A 13 -11.74 -11.95 -7.34
C LYS A 13 -12.82 -11.16 -6.58
N LYS A 14 -13.85 -10.70 -7.29
CA LYS A 14 -14.95 -9.89 -6.72
C LYS A 14 -15.60 -10.52 -5.50
N TYR A 15 -15.89 -11.83 -5.52
CA TYR A 15 -16.51 -12.50 -4.37
C TYR A 15 -15.64 -12.46 -3.10
N VAL A 16 -14.33 -12.39 -3.25
CA VAL A 16 -13.38 -12.27 -2.12
C VAL A 16 -13.40 -10.85 -1.59
N ILE A 17 -13.43 -9.85 -2.47
CA ILE A 17 -13.55 -8.44 -2.09
C ILE A 17 -14.87 -8.20 -1.33
N ASP A 18 -15.96 -8.74 -1.86
CA ASP A 18 -17.29 -8.52 -1.30
C ASP A 18 -17.46 -9.21 0.06
N LYS A 19 -16.98 -10.46 0.19
CA LYS A 19 -17.22 -11.32 1.38
C LYS A 19 -16.08 -11.38 2.40
N LYS A 20 -14.83 -11.11 2.00
CA LYS A 20 -13.63 -11.31 2.85
C LYS A 20 -12.81 -10.05 3.08
N LEU A 21 -13.22 -8.90 2.53
CA LEU A 21 -12.62 -7.60 2.83
C LEU A 21 -13.69 -6.67 3.38
N SER A 22 -13.34 -5.97 4.44
CA SER A 22 -14.09 -4.90 5.09
C SER A 22 -13.42 -3.55 4.81
N VAL A 23 -14.05 -2.44 5.18
CA VAL A 23 -13.42 -1.11 5.10
C VAL A 23 -12.30 -0.98 6.13
N ALA A 24 -12.45 -1.59 7.31
CA ALA A 24 -11.44 -1.62 8.36
C ALA A 24 -10.12 -2.20 7.84
N ASP A 25 -10.17 -3.30 7.07
CA ASP A 25 -8.98 -3.90 6.45
C ASP A 25 -8.16 -2.88 5.60
N TYR A 26 -8.79 -1.87 5.00
CA TYR A 26 -8.08 -0.82 4.25
C TYR A 26 -7.42 0.21 5.17
N VAL A 27 -8.08 0.55 6.28
CA VAL A 27 -7.55 1.48 7.29
C VAL A 27 -6.35 0.84 7.98
N ASP A 28 -6.50 -0.39 8.44
CA ASP A 28 -5.46 -1.16 9.13
C ASP A 28 -4.19 -1.27 8.27
N VAL A 29 -4.34 -1.53 6.96
CA VAL A 29 -3.21 -1.60 6.03
C VAL A 29 -2.45 -0.28 5.94
N VAL A 30 -3.14 0.85 5.95
CA VAL A 30 -2.54 2.18 5.86
C VAL A 30 -1.87 2.58 7.18
N GLU A 31 -2.50 2.28 8.32
CA GLU A 31 -2.01 2.67 9.65
C GLU A 31 -0.86 1.76 10.12
N ASP A 32 -1.03 0.44 10.04
CA ASP A 32 -0.06 -0.53 10.55
C ASP A 32 1.02 -0.91 9.52
N SER A 33 0.95 -0.36 8.31
CA SER A 33 1.83 -0.71 7.18
C SER A 33 1.86 -2.21 6.85
N GLY A 34 0.79 -2.94 7.22
CA GLY A 34 0.66 -4.39 7.04
C GLY A 34 0.17 -4.79 5.65
N THR A 35 0.52 -5.99 5.19
CA THR A 35 -0.03 -6.57 3.95
C THR A 35 -1.09 -7.60 4.28
N ILE A 36 -2.26 -7.49 3.65
CA ILE A 36 -3.36 -8.45 3.84
C ILE A 36 -3.37 -9.45 2.70
N MET A 37 -3.31 -10.74 3.05
CA MET A 37 -3.41 -11.86 2.12
C MET A 37 -4.82 -12.45 2.13
N ARG A 38 -5.32 -12.88 0.97
CA ARG A 38 -6.59 -13.61 0.85
C ARG A 38 -6.47 -14.80 -0.10
N THR A 39 -7.13 -15.90 0.29
CA THR A 39 -7.24 -17.11 -0.52
C THR A 39 -8.44 -17.04 -1.47
N MET A 40 -8.20 -17.48 -2.69
CA MET A 40 -9.22 -17.54 -3.74
C MET A 40 -8.99 -18.71 -4.70
N TYR A 41 -10.08 -19.37 -5.10
CA TYR A 41 -10.02 -20.35 -6.18
C TYR A 41 -9.87 -19.66 -7.54
N ILE A 42 -8.92 -20.12 -8.36
CA ILE A 42 -8.71 -19.65 -9.72
C ILE A 42 -8.61 -20.81 -10.71
N PHE A 43 -9.00 -20.57 -11.96
CA PHE A 43 -8.77 -21.52 -13.06
C PHE A 43 -7.38 -21.28 -13.62
N ARG A 44 -6.66 -22.37 -13.89
CA ARG A 44 -5.34 -22.36 -14.50
C ARG A 44 -5.30 -23.33 -15.66
N SER A 45 -4.50 -22.96 -16.65
CA SER A 45 -4.14 -23.79 -17.78
C SER A 45 -2.63 -23.97 -17.75
N GLU A 46 -2.17 -25.20 -17.78
CA GLU A 46 -0.75 -25.55 -17.90
C GLU A 46 -0.62 -26.75 -18.82
N LEU A 47 0.22 -26.64 -19.86
CA LEU A 47 0.38 -27.69 -20.88
C LEU A 47 -0.98 -28.21 -21.42
N HIS A 48 -1.90 -27.28 -21.72
CA HIS A 48 -3.27 -27.57 -22.18
C HIS A 48 -4.17 -28.34 -21.18
N THR A 49 -3.73 -28.55 -19.94
CA THR A 49 -4.53 -29.12 -18.88
C THR A 49 -5.13 -28.01 -18.01
N MET A 50 -6.45 -28.01 -17.88
CA MET A 50 -7.20 -27.05 -17.07
C MET A 50 -7.48 -27.62 -15.68
N TYR A 51 -7.18 -26.85 -14.65
CA TYR A 51 -7.49 -27.22 -13.27
C TYR A 51 -7.89 -26.00 -12.43
N THR A 52 -8.51 -26.27 -11.29
CA THR A 52 -8.78 -25.25 -10.27
C THR A 52 -7.71 -25.32 -9.21
N GLU A 53 -7.09 -24.19 -8.87
CA GLU A 53 -6.15 -24.10 -7.76
C GLU A 53 -6.67 -23.12 -6.70
N LEU A 54 -6.38 -23.41 -5.43
CA LEU A 54 -6.52 -22.44 -4.35
C LEU A 54 -5.24 -21.60 -4.29
N ARG A 55 -5.35 -20.30 -4.54
CA ARG A 55 -4.20 -19.39 -4.48
C ARG A 55 -4.33 -18.39 -3.35
N ASN A 56 -3.29 -18.28 -2.54
CA ASN A 56 -3.15 -17.20 -1.56
C ASN A 56 -2.42 -16.02 -2.21
N LYS A 57 -3.02 -14.83 -2.20
CA LYS A 57 -2.48 -13.64 -2.87
C LYS A 57 -2.58 -12.41 -1.98
N VAL A 58 -1.64 -11.49 -2.14
CA VAL A 58 -1.72 -10.13 -1.59
C VAL A 58 -2.99 -9.47 -2.11
N ALA A 59 -3.92 -9.18 -1.20
CA ALA A 59 -5.15 -8.49 -1.49
C ALA A 59 -4.99 -6.98 -1.31
N LEU A 60 -4.40 -6.55 -0.19
CA LEU A 60 -4.12 -5.15 0.11
C LEU A 60 -2.67 -5.01 0.58
N SER A 61 -2.01 -3.96 0.12
CA SER A 61 -0.65 -3.58 0.51
C SER A 61 -0.60 -2.06 0.56
N PRO A 62 0.09 -1.46 1.56
CA PRO A 62 0.27 -0.02 1.65
C PRO A 62 1.40 0.47 0.73
N LYS A 63 2.29 -0.44 0.35
CA LYS A 63 3.42 -0.17 -0.54
C LYS A 63 2.93 -0.12 -1.98
N ASP A 64 3.06 1.03 -2.62
CA ASP A 64 2.87 1.23 -4.05
C ASP A 64 4.18 1.76 -4.64
N ASP A 65 4.92 0.90 -5.32
CA ASP A 65 6.22 1.22 -5.92
C ASP A 65 6.18 2.37 -6.93
N LYS A 66 4.98 2.75 -7.41
CA LYS A 66 4.77 3.82 -8.40
C LYS A 66 4.49 5.18 -7.77
N ARG A 67 4.44 5.25 -6.44
CA ARG A 67 4.04 6.44 -5.68
C ARG A 67 5.11 6.80 -4.66
N TYR A 68 5.41 8.09 -4.55
CA TYR A 68 6.10 8.69 -3.41
C TYR A 68 5.07 9.03 -2.34
N ILE A 69 5.28 8.54 -1.12
CA ILE A 69 4.44 8.86 0.04
C ILE A 69 4.95 10.18 0.62
N LEU A 70 4.05 11.14 0.80
CA LEU A 70 4.39 12.43 1.39
C LEU A 70 4.67 12.31 2.89
N PRO A 71 5.36 13.29 3.51
CA PRO A 71 5.68 13.25 4.94
C PRO A 71 4.45 13.13 5.86
N ASP A 72 3.26 13.50 5.38
CA ASP A 72 1.99 13.35 6.10
C ASP A 72 1.43 11.92 6.08
N LYS A 73 2.11 10.97 5.42
CA LYS A 73 1.81 9.53 5.31
C LYS A 73 0.53 9.17 4.54
N PHE A 74 -0.39 10.11 4.33
CA PHE A 74 -1.68 9.83 3.69
C PHE A 74 -1.68 10.22 2.21
N HIS A 75 -1.03 11.33 1.87
CA HIS A 75 -1.03 11.81 0.50
C HIS A 75 0.14 11.19 -0.27
N THR A 76 -0.09 10.93 -1.56
CA THR A 76 0.93 10.35 -2.43
C THR A 76 1.01 11.09 -3.75
N LEU A 77 2.22 11.15 -4.30
CA LEU A 77 2.50 11.68 -5.63
C LEU A 77 3.01 10.56 -6.52
N ALA A 78 2.69 10.59 -7.81
CA ALA A 78 3.34 9.67 -8.76
C ALA A 78 4.82 10.04 -8.91
N TRP A 79 5.70 9.04 -9.01
CA TRP A 79 7.11 9.29 -9.33
C TRP A 79 7.25 10.14 -10.60
N GLY A 80 8.20 11.08 -10.59
CA GLY A 80 8.38 12.08 -11.66
C GLY A 80 7.57 13.37 -11.47
N ASN A 81 6.72 13.46 -10.43
CA ASN A 81 6.10 14.74 -10.08
C ASN A 81 7.16 15.73 -9.56
N PHE A 82 7.22 16.92 -10.16
CA PHE A 82 8.21 17.95 -9.81
C PHE A 82 8.21 18.37 -8.34
N ARG A 83 7.06 18.26 -7.65
CA ARG A 83 6.93 18.63 -6.23
C ARG A 83 7.69 17.70 -5.29
N ILE A 84 7.97 16.47 -5.71
CA ILE A 84 8.69 15.48 -4.90
C ILE A 84 10.05 16.02 -4.46
N VAL A 85 10.75 16.75 -5.35
CA VAL A 85 12.07 17.32 -5.08
C VAL A 85 12.05 18.26 -3.87
N GLY A 86 11.00 19.09 -3.74
CA GLY A 86 10.84 19.99 -2.60
C GLY A 86 10.68 19.22 -1.29
N PHE A 87 9.80 18.22 -1.27
CA PHE A 87 9.58 17.38 -0.08
C PHE A 87 10.83 16.61 0.33
N MET A 88 11.59 16.07 -0.62
CA MET A 88 12.85 15.39 -0.33
C MET A 88 13.90 16.33 0.28
N GLN A 89 14.00 17.57 -0.21
CA GLN A 89 14.93 18.56 0.37
C GLN A 89 14.55 18.92 1.81
N GLU A 90 13.25 19.13 2.07
CA GLU A 90 12.75 19.41 3.42
C GLU A 90 13.01 18.23 4.38
N GLU A 91 12.79 17.00 3.93
CA GLU A 91 13.06 15.79 4.71
C GLU A 91 14.55 15.63 5.02
N ASN A 92 15.42 15.82 4.02
CA ASN A 92 16.87 15.78 4.20
C ASN A 92 17.35 16.83 5.21
N LEU A 93 16.83 18.05 5.14
CA LEU A 93 17.18 19.12 6.09
C LEU A 93 16.75 18.76 7.52
N ARG A 94 15.54 18.21 7.70
CA ARG A 94 15.07 17.76 9.02
C ARG A 94 15.94 16.65 9.60
N ASN A 95 16.31 15.67 8.78
CA ASN A 95 17.17 14.57 9.20
C ASN A 95 18.56 15.09 9.64
N LEU A 96 19.16 15.99 8.85
CA LEU A 96 20.44 16.61 9.20
C LEU A 96 20.37 17.40 10.52
N ILE A 97 19.31 18.20 10.72
CA ILE A 97 19.10 18.95 11.97
C ILE A 97 19.00 17.98 13.17
N SER A 98 18.28 16.86 13.01
CA SER A 98 18.15 15.86 14.07
C SER A 98 19.48 15.20 14.42
N GLU A 99 20.32 14.92 13.42
CA GLU A 99 21.63 14.31 13.60
C GLU A 99 22.60 15.24 14.33
N ILE A 100 22.62 16.53 13.95
CA ILE A 100 23.41 17.56 14.65
C ILE A 100 22.96 17.68 16.11
N SER A 101 21.65 17.70 16.37
CA SER A 101 21.12 17.78 17.74
C SER A 101 21.55 16.58 18.59
N ASN A 102 21.57 15.37 18.04
CA ASN A 102 21.98 14.17 18.76
C ASN A 102 23.47 14.19 19.12
N LEU A 103 24.32 14.65 18.20
CA LEU A 103 25.77 14.80 18.43
C LEU A 103 26.07 15.83 19.53
N GLN A 104 25.33 16.93 19.57
CA GLN A 104 25.50 17.95 20.61
C GLN A 104 25.08 17.49 22.00
N GLN A 105 24.17 16.51 22.12
CA GLN A 105 23.75 15.92 23.40
C GLN A 105 24.71 14.84 23.93
N THR A 106 25.62 14.35 23.09
CA THR A 106 26.59 13.31 23.46
C THR A 106 27.96 13.87 23.87
N MET A 107 28.19 15.17 23.66
CA MET A 107 29.36 15.92 24.13
C MET A 107 29.07 16.62 25.45
#